data_AF-A0A2J4XWD0-F1
#
_entry.id   AF-A0A2J4XWD0-F1
#
_cell.length_a   1.000
_cell.length_b   1.000
_cell.length_c   1.000
_cell.angle_alpha   90.00
_cell.angle_beta   90.00
_cell.angle_gamma   90.00
#
_symmetry.space_group_name_H-M   'P 1'
#
loop_
_entity.id
_entity.type
_entity.pdbx_description
1 polymer ?
#
loop_
_entity_poly.entity_id
_entity_poly.type
_entity_poly.pdbx_seq_one_letter_code
_entity_poly.pdbx_strand_id
1 'polypeptide(L)' 'FRPAVIEAVARGTSVRMGTLDPLGIGIKLGKESYPQFLSQMANQYSSCLKGE' A
#
# COMPACT_ATOMS: atom_id res chain seq x y z
N PHE A 1 -0.19 12.30 4.23
CA PHE A 1 0.72 11.69 3.23
C PHE A 1 1.15 12.78 2.25
N ARG A 2 2.44 12.88 1.88
CA ARG A 2 2.96 13.88 0.92
C ARG A 2 3.55 13.16 -0.29
N PRO A 3 2.76 12.88 -1.34
CA PRO A 3 3.20 12.11 -2.51
C PRO A 3 4.47 12.67 -3.17
N ALA A 4 4.59 13.99 -3.22
CA ALA A 4 5.71 14.70 -3.86
C ALA A 4 7.10 14.32 -3.30
N VAL A 5 7.19 13.92 -2.02
CA VAL A 5 8.46 13.48 -1.43
C VAL A 5 8.87 12.10 -1.95
N ILE A 6 7.91 11.20 -2.11
CA ILE A 6 8.15 9.86 -2.64
C ILE A 6 8.53 9.93 -4.12
N GLU A 7 7.84 10.77 -4.89
CA GLU A 7 8.15 11.03 -6.30
C GLU A 7 9.55 11.63 -6.48
N ALA A 8 9.97 12.53 -5.58
CA ALA A 8 11.32 13.10 -5.63
C ALA A 8 12.41 12.04 -5.42
N VAL A 9 12.18 11.07 -4.53
CA VAL A 9 13.12 9.97 -4.25
C VAL A 9 13.19 8.96 -5.39
N ALA A 10 12.05 8.62 -5.99
CA ALA A 10 11.99 7.66 -7.09
C ALA A 10 12.49 8.23 -8.43
N ARG A 11 12.53 9.57 -8.57
CA ARG A 11 12.92 10.25 -9.81
C ARG A 11 14.32 9.85 -10.26
N GLY A 12 14.44 9.49 -11.54
CA GLY A 12 15.71 9.06 -12.13
C GLY A 12 16.09 7.61 -11.85
N THR A 13 15.20 6.85 -11.21
CA THR A 13 15.35 5.40 -11.00
C THR A 13 14.22 4.64 -11.69
N SER A 14 14.38 3.33 -11.85
CA SER A 14 13.34 2.42 -12.36
C SER A 14 12.48 1.80 -11.24
N VAL A 15 12.58 2.32 -10.00
CA VAL A 15 11.85 1.76 -8.85
C VAL A 15 10.36 2.10 -8.93
N ARG A 16 9.52 1.15 -8.52
CA ARG A 16 8.08 1.32 -8.47
C ARG A 16 7.66 1.97 -7.15
N MET A 17 6.60 2.77 -7.20
CA MET A 17 6.01 3.40 -6.02
C MET A 17 4.69 2.70 -5.68
N GLY A 18 4.53 2.32 -4.42
CA GLY A 18 3.31 1.74 -3.86
C GLY A 18 2.81 2.53 -2.65
N THR A 19 1.54 2.34 -2.29
CA THR A 19 0.94 2.96 -1.09
C THR A 19 0.46 1.88 -0.15
N LEU A 20 0.82 2.00 1.13
CA LEU A 20 0.38 1.12 2.21
C LEU A 20 -0.55 1.89 3.15
N ASP A 21 -1.61 1.23 3.61
CA ASP A 21 -2.51 1.74 4.65
C ASP A 21 -2.32 0.93 5.94
N PRO A 22 -1.39 1.35 6.83
CA PRO A 22 -1.07 0.61 8.05
C PRO A 22 -2.17 0.72 9.13
N LEU A 23 -3.14 1.62 8.96
CA LEU A 23 -4.21 1.84 9.91
C LEU A 23 -5.55 1.24 9.45
N GLY A 24 -5.62 0.74 8.20
CA GLY A 24 -6.84 0.18 7.65
C GLY A 24 -7.99 1.18 7.64
N ILE A 25 -7.72 2.46 7.34
CA ILE A 25 -8.68 3.57 7.42
C ILE A 25 -9.94 3.29 6.59
N GLY A 26 -9.82 2.55 5.49
CA GLY A 26 -10.93 2.15 4.63
C GLY A 26 -11.75 0.94 5.11
N ILE A 27 -11.36 0.28 6.20
CA ILE A 27 -11.95 -0.98 6.66
C ILE A 27 -13.02 -0.70 7.70
N LYS A 28 -14.25 -1.13 7.43
CA LYS A 28 -15.35 -1.05 8.39
C LYS A 28 -15.13 -2.04 9.52
N LEU A 29 -15.43 -1.61 10.75
CA LEU A 29 -15.38 -2.49 11.92
C LEU A 29 -16.44 -3.59 11.80
N GLY A 30 -16.04 -4.81 12.11
CA GLY A 30 -16.88 -6.00 12.07
C GLY A 30 -16.07 -7.24 12.40
N LYS A 31 -16.73 -8.39 12.53
CA LYS A 31 -16.05 -9.65 12.86
C LYS A 31 -14.90 -9.99 11.90
N GLU A 32 -15.05 -9.62 10.63
CA GLU A 32 -14.10 -9.90 9.56
C GLU A 32 -13.11 -8.77 9.29
N SER A 33 -13.09 -7.68 10.08
CA SER A 33 -12.26 -6.52 9.79
C SER A 33 -10.76 -6.83 9.87
N TYR A 34 -10.35 -7.70 10.79
CA TYR A 34 -8.95 -8.10 10.95
C TYR A 34 -8.41 -8.95 9.79
N PRO A 35 -9.07 -10.05 9.36
CA PRO A 35 -8.62 -10.77 8.17
C PRO A 35 -8.68 -9.89 6.91
N GLN A 36 -9.68 -9.03 6.76
CA GLN A 36 -9.74 -8.07 5.65
C GLN A 36 -8.55 -7.10 5.65
N PHE A 37 -8.13 -6.62 6.83
CA PHE A 37 -6.95 -5.77 6.97
C PHE A 37 -5.68 -6.47 6.50
N LEU A 38 -5.46 -7.70 6.94
CA LEU A 38 -4.28 -8.47 6.53
C LEU A 38 -4.28 -8.74 5.01
N SER A 39 -5.43 -9.12 4.44
CA SER A 39 -5.55 -9.31 2.99
C SER A 39 -5.34 -8.01 2.21
N GLN A 40 -5.88 -6.90 2.68
CA GLN A 40 -5.69 -5.60 2.05
C GLN A 40 -4.21 -5.19 2.06
N MET A 41 -3.50 -5.34 3.18
CA MET A 41 -2.07 -5.06 3.25
C MET A 41 -1.26 -5.96 2.31
N ALA A 42 -1.53 -7.26 2.29
CA ALA A 42 -0.85 -8.20 1.39
C ALA A 42 -1.05 -7.80 -0.08
N ASN A 43 -2.26 -7.38 -0.46
CA ASN A 43 -2.57 -6.90 -1.80
C ASN A 43 -1.85 -5.59 -2.13
N GLN A 44 -1.72 -4.66 -1.17
CA GLN A 44 -0.97 -3.41 -1.38
C GLN A 44 0.50 -3.70 -1.66
N TYR A 45 1.13 -4.61 -0.91
CA TYR A 45 2.49 -5.07 -1.21
C TYR A 45 2.57 -5.74 -2.59
N SER A 46 1.68 -6.69 -2.87
CA SER A 46 1.68 -7.43 -4.13
C SER A 46 1.51 -6.50 -5.33
N SER A 47 0.63 -5.49 -5.25
CA SER A 47 0.41 -4.53 -6.34
C SER A 47 1.68 -3.78 -6.76
N CYS A 48 2.60 -3.53 -5.82
CA CYS A 48 3.85 -2.84 -6.10
C CYS A 48 5.02 -3.80 -6.38
N LEU A 49 5.00 -5.01 -5.81
CA LEU A 49 6.14 -5.92 -5.83
C LEU A 49 6.01 -7.05 -6.85
N LYS A 50 4.79 -7.49 -7.18
CA LYS A 50 4.53 -8.70 -7.99
C LYS A 50 5.30 -8.71 -9.31
N GLY A 51 5.46 -7.54 -9.93
CA GLY A 51 6.17 -7.44 -11.21
C GLY A 51 5.32 -8.03 -12.33
N GLU A 52 5.73 -7.81 -13.57
CA GLU A 52 5.52 -8.84 -14.58
C GLU A 52 6.54 -9.96 -14.35
#